data_AF-A0A967Y078-F1
#
_entry.id   AF-A0A967Y078-F1
#
_cell.length_a   1.000
_cell.length_b   1.000
_cell.length_c   1.000
_cell.angle_alpha   90.00
_cell.angle_beta   90.00
_cell.angle_gamma   90.00
#
_symmetry.space_group_name_H-M   'P 1'
#
loop_
_entity.id
_entity.type
_entity.pdbx_description
1 polymer ?
#
loop_
_entity_poly.entity_id
_entity_poly.type
_entity_poly.pdbx_seq_one_letter_code
_entity_poly.pdbx_strand_id
1 'polypeptide(L)'
;KVKNDIVLCSQCFNFTEEDPCYICRDEDRNRKIICVVEDPENITLIEKTNEYKGLYHVLGGIISPLDGIGPEDLRIKELLSRLAGVEEVILALNPSSEGEATAIYLARLLKPQGVKITRLAQGIPLGGA
;
A
#
# COMPACT_ATOMS: atom_id res chain seq x y z
N LYS A 1 -10.85 -31.40 -7.67
CA LYS A 1 -11.03 -29.95 -7.86
C LYS A 1 -10.58 -29.28 -6.57
N VAL A 2 -9.32 -28.83 -6.50
CA VAL A 2 -8.82 -28.12 -5.33
C VAL A 2 -9.47 -26.73 -5.39
N LYS A 3 -10.28 -26.40 -4.38
CA LYS A 3 -10.64 -25.01 -4.12
C LYS A 3 -9.36 -24.40 -3.56
N ASN A 4 -8.62 -23.65 -4.38
CA ASN A 4 -7.62 -22.75 -3.82
C ASN A 4 -8.43 -21.62 -3.18
N ASP A 5 -8.62 -21.70 -1.87
CA ASP A 5 -9.27 -20.62 -1.13
C ASP A 5 -8.28 -19.45 -1.11
N ILE A 6 -8.57 -18.41 -1.89
CA ILE A 6 -7.79 -17.17 -1.90
C ILE A 6 -7.89 -16.57 -0.50
N VAL A 7 -6.74 -16.37 0.14
CA VAL A 7 -6.62 -15.76 1.47
C VAL A 7 -5.92 -14.41 1.38
N LEU A 8 -5.99 -13.64 2.47
CA LEU A 8 -5.21 -12.42 2.63
C LEU A 8 -3.86 -12.75 3.25
N CYS A 9 -2.78 -12.22 2.67
CA CYS A 9 -1.44 -12.30 3.24
C CYS A 9 -1.41 -11.70 4.64
N SER A 10 -0.86 -12.43 5.60
CA SER A 10 -0.71 -12.02 7.01
C SER A 10 0.16 -10.77 7.19
N GLN A 11 1.00 -10.44 6.20
CA GLN A 11 1.90 -9.30 6.27
C GLN A 11 1.38 -8.06 5.52
N CYS A 12 1.00 -8.23 4.25
CA CYS A 12 0.66 -7.09 3.37
C CYS A 12 -0.81 -7.01 2.98
N PHE A 13 -1.63 -7.99 3.38
CA PHE A 13 -3.05 -8.04 3.03
C PHE A 13 -3.35 -8.07 1.53
N ASN A 14 -2.37 -8.48 0.72
CA ASN A 14 -2.60 -8.84 -0.67
C ASN A 14 -3.33 -10.19 -0.76
N PHE A 15 -4.06 -10.43 -1.85
CA PHE A 15 -4.61 -11.75 -2.14
C PHE A 15 -3.51 -12.75 -2.51
N THR A 16 -3.59 -13.95 -1.94
CA THR A 16 -2.62 -15.00 -2.20
C THR A 16 -3.22 -16.39 -1.94
N GLU A 17 -2.61 -17.41 -2.54
CA GLU A 17 -2.91 -18.82 -2.25
C GLU A 17 -1.95 -19.39 -1.19
N GLU A 18 -0.84 -18.71 -0.92
CA GLU A 18 0.20 -19.11 0.03
C GLU A 18 0.57 -17.93 0.93
N ASP A 19 0.50 -18.10 2.26
CA ASP A 19 0.80 -17.07 3.25
C ASP A 19 2.17 -17.33 3.92
N PRO A 20 3.13 -16.39 3.91
CA PRO A 20 3.11 -15.07 3.27
C PRO A 20 3.17 -15.10 1.74
N CYS A 21 2.57 -14.08 1.11
CA CYS A 21 2.51 -13.99 -0.35
C CYS A 21 3.89 -13.94 -1.01
N TYR A 22 3.92 -14.19 -2.32
CA TYR A 22 5.18 -14.25 -3.09
C TYR A 22 6.04 -12.99 -2.99
N ILE A 23 5.44 -11.81 -2.81
CA ILE A 23 6.15 -10.53 -2.65
C ILE A 23 6.80 -10.45 -1.26
N CYS A 24 6.10 -10.89 -0.22
CA CYS A 24 6.60 -10.82 1.16
C CYS A 24 7.73 -11.84 1.43
N ARG A 25 7.68 -13.01 0.78
CA ARG A 25 8.72 -14.05 0.92
C ARG A 25 9.97 -13.80 0.06
N ASP A 26 9.88 -12.92 -0.93
CA ASP A 26 10.98 -12.60 -1.83
C ASP A 26 12.10 -11.85 -1.07
N GLU A 27 13.27 -12.48 -0.99
CA GLU A 27 14.43 -11.94 -0.27
C GLU A 27 15.20 -10.88 -1.08
N ASP A 28 15.01 -10.86 -2.40
CA ASP A 28 15.66 -9.88 -3.30
C ASP A 28 14.97 -8.50 -3.24
N ARG A 29 13.80 -8.42 -2.58
CA ARG A 29 13.06 -7.17 -2.40
C ARG A 29 13.59 -6.32 -1.27
N ASN A 30 13.49 -5.01 -1.47
CA ASN A 30 13.89 -4.04 -0.48
C ASN A 30 12.85 -3.93 0.64
N ARG A 31 13.13 -4.58 1.78
CA ARG A 31 12.29 -4.58 2.98
C ARG A 31 12.27 -3.23 3.72
N LYS A 32 13.14 -2.29 3.35
CA LYS A 32 13.19 -0.94 3.94
C LYS A 32 12.21 0.03 3.31
N ILE A 33 11.52 -0.37 2.25
CA ILE A 33 10.56 0.49 1.52
C ILE A 33 9.21 -0.22 1.47
N ILE A 34 8.16 0.46 1.91
CA ILE A 34 6.78 -0.02 1.84
C ILE A 34 5.95 0.90 0.94
N CYS A 35 5.34 0.35 -0.09
CA CYS A 35 4.34 1.02 -0.91
C CYS A 35 2.94 0.70 -0.39
N VAL A 36 2.24 1.73 0.07
CA VAL A 36 0.89 1.64 0.60
C VAL A 36 -0.09 1.88 -0.55
N VAL A 37 -1.01 0.95 -0.72
CA VAL A 37 -2.06 0.99 -1.74
C VAL A 37 -3.44 0.82 -1.12
N GLU A 38 -4.47 1.19 -1.86
CA GLU A 38 -5.87 1.05 -1.43
C GLU A 38 -6.28 -0.42 -1.47
N ASP A 39 -6.09 -1.06 -2.62
CA ASP A 39 -6.59 -2.41 -2.91
C ASP A 39 -5.52 -3.32 -3.54
N PRO A 40 -5.68 -4.65 -3.47
CA PRO A 40 -4.76 -5.63 -4.08
C PRO A 40 -4.55 -5.42 -5.59
N GLU A 41 -5.56 -4.89 -6.29
CA GLU A 41 -5.46 -4.61 -7.73
C GLU A 41 -4.38 -3.56 -8.05
N ASN A 42 -4.18 -2.58 -7.16
CA ASN A 42 -3.14 -1.57 -7.33
C ASN A 42 -1.73 -2.18 -7.31
N ILE A 43 -1.50 -3.25 -6.54
CA ILE A 43 -0.23 -3.98 -6.53
C ILE A 43 0.06 -4.51 -7.92
N THR A 44 -0.93 -5.14 -8.55
CA THR A 44 -0.79 -5.71 -9.89
C THR A 44 -0.43 -4.64 -10.93
N LEU A 45 -0.99 -3.43 -10.80
CA LEU A 45 -0.67 -2.32 -11.71
C LEU A 45 0.77 -1.83 -11.55
N ILE A 46 1.27 -1.74 -10.32
CA ILE A 46 2.65 -1.29 -10.04
C ILE A 46 3.64 -2.39 -10.44
N GLU A 47 3.37 -3.65 -10.11
CA GLU A 47 4.25 -4.78 -10.45
C GLU A 47 4.45 -4.93 -11.97
N LYS A 48 3.43 -4.60 -12.78
CA LYS A 48 3.53 -4.62 -14.24
C LYS A 48 4.61 -3.69 -14.80
N THR A 49 5.00 -2.62 -14.08
CA THR A 49 6.07 -1.73 -14.53
C THR A 49 7.45 -2.35 -14.34
N ASN A 50 7.61 -3.34 -13.44
CA ASN A 50 8.89 -3.91 -13.02
C ASN A 50 9.91 -2.88 -12.47
N GLU A 51 9.48 -1.66 -12.16
CA GLU A 51 10.36 -0.60 -11.66
C GLU A 51 10.42 -0.55 -10.12
N TYR A 52 9.40 -1.11 -9.45
CA TYR A 52 9.32 -1.15 -8.01
C TYR A 52 9.75 -2.52 -7.46
N LYS A 53 10.70 -2.52 -6.52
CA LYS A 53 11.21 -3.74 -5.86
C LYS A 53 11.07 -3.71 -4.34
N GLY A 54 10.20 -2.87 -3.80
CA GLY A 54 9.91 -2.85 -2.36
C GLY A 54 8.76 -3.79 -1.97
N LEU A 55 8.32 -3.67 -0.73
CA LEU A 55 7.17 -4.40 -0.19
C LEU A 55 5.89 -3.59 -0.32
N TYR A 56 4.74 -4.25 -0.27
CA TYR A 56 3.44 -3.58 -0.28
C TYR A 56 2.74 -3.63 1.07
N HIS A 57 1.74 -2.76 1.20
CA HIS A 57 0.72 -2.83 2.24
C HIS A 57 -0.63 -2.39 1.65
N VAL A 58 -1.63 -3.24 1.75
CA VAL A 58 -3.00 -2.96 1.29
C VAL A 58 -3.82 -2.43 2.47
N LEU A 59 -4.34 -1.22 2.35
CA LEU A 59 -5.18 -0.60 3.38
C LEU A 59 -6.57 -1.27 3.45
N GLY A 60 -7.09 -1.74 2.30
CA GLY A 60 -8.45 -2.25 2.15
C GLY A 60 -9.47 -1.14 1.90
N GLY A 61 -9.06 -0.10 1.16
CA GLY A 61 -9.88 1.07 0.85
C GLY A 61 -9.27 2.39 1.29
N ILE A 62 -10.13 3.41 1.36
CA ILE A 62 -9.81 4.81 1.70
C ILE A 62 -10.82 5.36 2.69
N ILE A 63 -10.44 6.43 3.38
CA ILE A 63 -11.34 7.15 4.29
C ILE A 63 -12.42 7.82 3.44
N SER A 64 -13.67 7.40 3.63
CA SER A 64 -14.83 7.94 2.94
C SER A 64 -15.92 8.26 3.96
N PRO A 65 -16.04 9.53 4.38
CA PRO A 65 -17.11 9.95 5.28
C PRO A 65 -18.51 9.72 4.70
N LEU A 66 -18.64 9.74 3.37
CA LEU A 66 -19.89 9.51 2.66
C LEU A 66 -20.35 8.04 2.77
N ASP A 67 -19.40 7.11 2.71
CA ASP A 67 -19.66 5.67 2.87
C ASP A 67 -19.55 5.22 4.34
N GLY A 68 -19.28 6.14 5.28
CA GLY A 68 -19.09 5.85 6.70
C GLY A 68 -17.81 5.07 7.02
N ILE A 69 -16.80 5.10 6.13
CA ILE A 69 -15.52 4.40 6.30
C ILE A 69 -14.53 5.32 7.01
N GLY A 70 -14.17 4.95 8.24
CA GLY A 70 -13.20 5.65 9.07
C GLY A 70 -11.78 5.05 8.98
N PRO A 71 -10.77 5.72 9.57
CA PRO A 71 -9.42 5.18 9.71
C PRO A 71 -9.35 3.82 10.41
N GLU A 72 -10.29 3.55 11.32
CA GLU A 72 -10.40 2.31 12.08
C GLU A 72 -10.86 1.10 11.27
N ASP A 73 -11.53 1.33 10.14
CA ASP A 73 -11.97 0.29 9.21
C ASP A 73 -10.85 -0.11 8.23
N LEU A 74 -9.79 0.70 8.18
CA LEU A 74 -8.63 0.48 7.33
C LEU A 74 -7.49 -0.18 8.13
N ARG A 75 -6.59 -0.85 7.41
CA ARG A 75 -5.46 -1.61 7.98
C ARG A 75 -4.27 -0.75 8.43
N ILE A 76 -4.56 0.43 8.98
CA ILE A 76 -3.55 1.43 9.35
C ILE A 76 -2.74 0.97 10.57
N LYS A 77 -3.37 0.27 11.52
CA LYS A 77 -2.69 -0.23 12.73
C LYS A 77 -1.62 -1.26 12.37
N GLU A 78 -1.95 -2.12 11.42
CA GLU A 78 -1.09 -3.16 10.89
C GLU A 78 0.06 -2.55 10.09
N LEU A 79 -0.20 -1.49 9.31
CA LEU A 79 0.87 -0.69 8.69
C LEU A 79 1.87 -0.17 9.74
N LEU A 80 1.38 0.45 10.82
CA LEU A 80 2.24 0.99 11.87
C LEU A 80 3.13 -0.09 12.51
N SER A 81 2.58 -1.29 12.73
CA SER A 81 3.34 -2.42 13.28
C SER A 81 4.50 -2.88 12.39
N ARG A 82 4.42 -2.60 11.08
CA ARG A 82 5.41 -3.00 10.07
C ARG A 82 6.50 -1.96 9.82
N LEU A 83 6.45 -0.80 10.46
CA LEU A 83 7.41 0.28 10.22
C LEU A 83 8.79 0.08 10.87
N ALA A 84 8.93 -0.93 11.73
CA ALA A 84 10.22 -1.22 12.36
C ALA A 84 11.28 -1.56 11.29
N GLY A 85 12.31 -0.71 11.19
CA GLY A 85 13.39 -0.86 10.19
C GLY A 85 13.03 -0.39 8.77
N VAL A 86 11.84 0.19 8.57
CA VAL A 86 11.43 0.83 7.32
C VAL A 86 12.02 2.23 7.26
N GLU A 87 12.65 2.57 6.14
CA GLU A 87 13.23 3.88 5.88
C GLU A 87 12.27 4.77 5.08
N GLU A 88 11.45 4.18 4.22
CA GLU A 88 10.54 4.91 3.33
C GLU A 88 9.16 4.27 3.20
N VAL A 89 8.12 5.10 3.27
CA VAL A 89 6.74 4.76 2.96
C VAL A 89 6.28 5.56 1.75
N ILE A 90 5.96 4.86 0.67
CA ILE A 90 5.41 5.44 -0.56
C ILE A 90 3.89 5.35 -0.51
N LEU A 91 3.20 6.48 -0.56
CA LEU A 91 1.74 6.52 -0.65
C LEU A 91 1.33 6.48 -2.12
N ALA A 92 0.76 5.34 -2.54
CA ALA A 92 0.25 5.08 -3.89
C ALA A 92 -1.28 4.91 -3.86
N LEU A 93 -1.94 5.91 -3.28
CA LEU A 93 -3.40 6.01 -3.26
C LEU A 93 -3.91 6.68 -4.55
N ASN A 94 -5.12 6.34 -4.96
CA ASN A 94 -5.82 6.94 -6.08
C ASN A 94 -5.91 8.47 -5.91
N PRO A 95 -5.84 9.23 -7.01
CA PRO A 95 -5.90 10.69 -6.98
C PRO A 95 -7.36 11.20 -6.89
N SER A 96 -8.16 10.62 -6.00
CA SER A 96 -9.50 11.13 -5.65
C SER A 96 -9.40 12.07 -4.44
N SER A 97 -10.47 12.83 -4.17
CA SER A 97 -10.53 13.71 -2.99
C SER A 97 -10.36 12.91 -1.69
N GLU A 98 -10.98 11.73 -1.63
CA GLU A 98 -10.91 10.77 -0.53
C GLU A 98 -9.52 10.14 -0.41
N GLY A 99 -8.90 9.78 -1.54
CA GLY A 99 -7.53 9.26 -1.58
C GLY A 99 -6.50 10.31 -1.13
N GLU A 100 -6.69 11.57 -1.51
CA GLU A 100 -5.88 12.70 -1.02
C GLU A 100 -6.04 12.93 0.49
N ALA A 101 -7.28 12.93 0.98
CA ALA A 101 -7.55 13.06 2.41
C ALA A 101 -6.89 11.92 3.20
N THR A 102 -6.99 10.69 2.69
CA THR A 102 -6.37 9.50 3.28
C THR A 102 -4.84 9.60 3.26
N ALA A 103 -4.24 10.06 2.16
CA ALA A 103 -2.79 10.24 2.07
C ALA A 103 -2.28 11.29 3.08
N ILE A 104 -2.99 12.42 3.22
CA ILE A 104 -2.65 13.46 4.20
C ILE A 104 -2.79 12.92 5.62
N TYR A 105 -3.83 12.15 5.90
CA TYR A 105 -4.06 11.51 7.19
C TYR A 105 -2.90 10.56 7.54
N LEU A 106 -2.56 9.64 6.64
CA LEU A 106 -1.44 8.71 6.81
C LEU A 106 -0.13 9.46 7.00
N ALA A 107 0.13 10.49 6.19
CA ALA A 107 1.37 11.25 6.30
C ALA A 107 1.53 11.90 7.69
N ARG A 108 0.45 12.45 8.25
CA ARG A 108 0.45 13.02 9.61
C ARG A 108 0.67 11.95 10.68
N LEU A 109 0.07 10.78 10.51
CA LEU A 109 0.18 9.67 11.46
C LEU A 109 1.56 9.00 11.44
N LEU A 110 2.19 8.92 10.27
CA LEU A 110 3.50 8.29 10.06
C LEU A 110 4.66 9.21 10.43
N LYS A 111 4.48 10.54 10.37
CA LYS A 111 5.54 11.52 10.65
C LYS A 111 6.26 11.32 12.00
N PRO A 112 5.59 11.02 13.12
CA PRO A 112 6.25 10.76 14.41
C PRO A 112 7.10 9.48 14.42
N GLN A 113 6.91 8.56 13.46
CA GLN A 113 7.66 7.30 13.37
C GLN A 113 9.04 7.48 12.73
N GLY A 114 9.37 8.68 12.24
CA GLY A 114 10.70 8.97 11.68
C GLY A 114 10.95 8.39 10.28
N VAL A 115 9.94 7.82 9.64
CA VAL A 115 10.04 7.27 8.28
C VAL A 115 9.94 8.38 7.23
N LYS A 116 10.69 8.25 6.13
CA LYS A 116 10.54 9.12 4.97
C LYS A 116 9.20 8.82 4.31
N ILE A 117 8.39 9.84 4.06
CA ILE A 117 7.09 9.67 3.41
C ILE A 117 7.18 10.30 2.03
N THR A 118 6.94 9.50 0.99
CA THR A 118 6.87 9.97 -0.38
C THR A 118 5.52 9.61 -0.99
N ARG A 119 5.16 10.31 -2.05
CA ARG A 119 3.93 10.06 -2.81
C ARG A 119 4.32 9.92 -4.26
N LEU A 120 3.73 8.94 -4.96
CA LEU A 120 3.95 8.82 -6.40
C LEU A 120 3.49 10.13 -7.06
N ALA A 121 4.41 10.75 -7.80
CA ALA A 121 4.15 12.03 -8.44
C ALA A 121 3.07 11.87 -9.51
N GLN A 122 2.18 12.87 -9.58
CA GLN A 122 1.25 12.99 -10.68
C GLN A 122 2.05 13.26 -11.96
N GLY A 123 2.01 12.32 -12.91
CA GLY A 123 2.42 12.62 -14.27
C GLY A 123 1.32 13.40 -14.96
N ILE A 124 1.55 14.67 -15.25
CA ILE A 124 1.00 15.22 -16.50
C ILE A 124 1.63 14.33 -17.59
N PRO A 125 0.85 13.64 -18.44
CA PRO A 125 1.44 12.88 -19.53
C PRO A 125 2.24 13.85 -20.40
N LEU A 126 3.57 13.65 -20.46
CA LEU A 126 4.43 14.34 -21.41
C LEU A 126 4.14 13.74 -22.79
N GLY A 127 3.11 14.25 -23.46
CA GLY A 127 2.64 13.76 -24.76
C GLY A 127 1.36 14.46 -25.19
N GLY A 128 1.44 15.77 -25.42
CA GLY A 128 0.31 16.61 -25.82
C GLY A 128 0.75 17.81 -26.66
N ALA A 129 1.55 17.58 -27.70
CA ALA A 129 1.64 18.32 -28.96
C ALA A 129 2.69 17.66 -29.86
#